data_AF-A0A0A1H1L1-F1
#
_entry.id   AF-A0A0A1H1L1-F1
#
_cell.length_a   1.000
_cell.length_b   1.000
_cell.length_c   1.000
_cell.angle_alpha   90.00
_cell.angle_beta   90.00
_cell.angle_gamma   90.00
#
_symmetry.space_group_name_H-M   'P 1'
#
loop_
_entity.id
_entity.type
_entity.pdbx_description
1 polymer ?
#
loop_
_entity_poly.entity_id
_entity_poly.type
_entity_poly.pdbx_seq_one_letter_code
_entity_poly.pdbx_strand_id
1 'polypeptide(L)'
;MSAAYVRQATNQDLPIIKAIMADAKSYLKQQGIDQWQDGYPSDQNLVDDINNEITYVLIIDGQIAGTAALWQGIDLNYLKIEDGSWLNGVEARYTAIHRIALSGNFRGQHLSEKLISGLLTVSRTLGYHDVRIDTHPDNVGMQHVIATNGFDYRGIIYMHDGSAKRFAYQLLLE
;
A
#
# COMPACT_ATOMS: atom_id res chain seq x y z
N MET A 1 -2.02 -0.78 -27.27
CA MET A 1 -1.60 -1.09 -25.89
C MET A 1 -1.45 0.23 -25.16
N SER A 2 -2.18 0.41 -24.07
CA SER A 2 -2.04 1.59 -23.21
C SER A 2 -0.70 1.55 -22.48
N ALA A 3 -0.02 2.69 -22.37
CA ALA A 3 1.22 2.78 -21.62
C ALA A 3 0.91 2.77 -20.12
N ALA A 4 1.51 1.84 -19.37
CA ALA A 4 1.30 1.68 -17.94
C ALA A 4 2.64 1.59 -17.21
N TYR A 5 2.88 2.48 -16.24
CA TYR A 5 4.12 2.49 -15.46
C TYR A 5 3.92 3.14 -14.10
N VAL A 6 4.84 2.84 -13.18
CA VAL A 6 4.90 3.48 -11.86
C VAL A 6 6.04 4.50 -11.88
N ARG A 7 5.83 5.65 -11.23
CA ARG A 7 6.87 6.62 -10.93
C ARG A 7 6.69 7.20 -9.54
N GLN A 8 7.76 7.76 -8.99
CA GLN A 8 7.66 8.55 -7.77
C GLN A 8 6.76 9.77 -8.00
N ALA A 9 5.98 10.11 -6.98
CA ALA A 9 5.12 11.28 -7.00
C ALA A 9 5.92 12.56 -6.72
N THR A 10 5.37 13.67 -7.20
CA THR A 10 5.86 15.01 -6.93
C THR A 10 4.75 15.84 -6.28
N ASN A 11 5.10 17.01 -5.74
CA ASN A 11 4.11 17.92 -5.17
C ASN A 11 3.04 18.39 -6.18
N GLN A 12 3.30 18.29 -7.49
CA GLN A 12 2.31 18.59 -8.53
C GLN A 12 1.21 17.51 -8.62
N ASP A 13 1.49 16.28 -8.17
CA ASP A 13 0.56 15.16 -8.20
C ASP A 13 -0.40 15.16 -6.99
N LEU A 14 -0.08 15.93 -5.93
CA LEU A 14 -0.80 15.93 -4.66
C LEU A 14 -2.32 16.18 -4.81
N PRO A 15 -2.81 17.14 -5.62
CA PRO A 15 -4.25 17.34 -5.78
C PRO A 15 -4.98 16.09 -6.29
N ILE A 16 -4.36 15.35 -7.22
CA ILE A 16 -4.93 14.14 -7.79
C ILE A 16 -4.87 12.99 -6.79
N ILE A 17 -3.74 12.84 -6.09
CA ILE A 17 -3.57 11.86 -5.01
C ILE A 17 -4.63 12.05 -3.93
N LYS A 18 -4.87 13.29 -3.49
CA LYS A 18 -5.93 13.62 -2.52
C LYS A 18 -7.31 13.19 -2.98
N ALA A 19 -7.65 13.46 -4.23
CA ALA A 19 -8.95 13.06 -4.79
C ALA A 19 -9.09 11.51 -4.79
N ILE A 20 -8.07 10.78 -5.24
CA ILE A 20 -8.06 9.32 -5.24
C ILE A 20 -8.19 8.76 -3.82
N MET A 21 -7.47 9.34 -2.85
CA MET A 21 -7.56 8.93 -1.46
C MET A 21 -8.95 9.19 -0.86
N ALA A 22 -9.57 10.33 -1.18
CA ALA A 22 -10.93 10.64 -0.71
C ALA A 22 -11.98 9.67 -1.28
N ASP A 23 -11.85 9.31 -2.55
CA ASP A 23 -12.71 8.30 -3.19
C ASP A 23 -12.54 6.93 -2.54
N ALA A 24 -11.29 6.52 -2.27
CA ALA A 24 -10.99 5.26 -1.62
C ALA A 24 -11.55 5.19 -0.18
N LYS A 25 -11.41 6.26 0.60
CA LYS A 25 -12.03 6.38 1.94
C LYS A 25 -13.54 6.23 1.87
N SER A 26 -14.17 6.89 0.91
CA SER A 26 -15.62 6.83 0.70
C SER A 26 -16.08 5.43 0.30
N TYR A 27 -15.30 4.73 -0.53
CA TYR A 27 -15.58 3.36 -0.96
C TYR A 27 -15.50 2.37 0.22
N LEU A 28 -14.47 2.46 1.06
CA LEU A 28 -14.36 1.62 2.26
C LEU A 28 -15.54 1.85 3.22
N LYS A 29 -15.93 3.12 3.42
CA LYS A 29 -17.11 3.47 4.23
C LYS A 29 -18.40 2.85 3.69
N GLN A 30 -18.60 2.84 2.37
CA GLN A 30 -19.76 2.21 1.74
C GLN A 30 -19.79 0.68 1.94
N GLN A 31 -18.63 0.06 2.14
CA GLN A 31 -18.49 -1.36 2.46
C GLN A 31 -18.61 -1.66 3.96
N GLY A 32 -18.83 -0.65 4.80
CA GLY A 32 -18.85 -0.80 6.26
C GLY A 32 -17.49 -1.06 6.88
N ILE A 33 -16.39 -0.79 6.15
CA ILE A 33 -15.02 -0.97 6.63
C ILE A 33 -14.56 0.35 7.28
N ASP A 34 -14.12 0.27 8.54
CA ASP A 34 -13.70 1.44 9.35
C ASP A 34 -12.26 1.90 9.08
N GLN A 35 -11.54 1.23 8.17
CA GLN A 35 -10.25 1.65 7.66
C GLN A 35 -10.33 3.09 7.09
N TRP A 36 -9.46 3.97 7.61
CA TRP A 36 -9.33 5.39 7.22
C TRP A 36 -10.52 6.30 7.56
N GLN A 37 -11.38 5.87 8.49
CA GLN A 37 -12.55 6.64 8.92
C GLN A 37 -12.29 7.57 10.13
N ASP A 38 -11.08 7.54 10.68
CA ASP A 38 -10.60 8.34 11.82
C ASP A 38 -9.92 9.66 11.41
N GLY A 39 -9.87 9.95 10.11
CA GLY A 39 -9.18 11.11 9.54
C GLY A 39 -7.83 10.76 8.90
N TYR A 40 -7.30 9.56 9.13
CA TYR A 40 -6.08 9.08 8.48
C TYR A 40 -6.34 8.54 7.05
N PRO A 41 -5.38 8.62 6.11
CA PRO A 41 -4.27 9.57 6.11
C PRO A 41 -4.79 11.00 5.93
N SER A 42 -4.23 11.93 6.68
CA SER A 42 -4.51 13.36 6.53
C SER A 42 -3.76 13.94 5.33
N ASP A 43 -4.14 15.15 4.92
CA ASP A 43 -3.42 15.90 3.89
C ASP A 43 -1.93 16.09 4.23
N GLN A 44 -1.62 16.32 5.50
CA GLN A 44 -0.24 16.46 5.96
C GLN A 44 0.53 15.14 5.80
N ASN A 45 -0.10 13.99 6.09
CA ASN A 45 0.55 12.71 5.88
C ASN A 45 0.91 12.49 4.40
N LEU A 46 0.03 12.86 3.48
CA LEU A 46 0.31 12.75 2.05
C LEU A 46 1.42 13.70 1.58
N VAL A 47 1.47 14.92 2.13
CA VAL A 47 2.57 15.87 1.86
C VAL A 47 3.90 15.32 2.38
N ASP A 48 3.91 14.81 3.62
CA ASP A 48 5.10 14.25 4.24
C ASP A 48 5.60 13.03 3.46
N ASP A 49 4.71 12.15 3.00
CA ASP A 49 5.08 11.00 2.19
C ASP A 49 5.75 11.39 0.86
N ILE A 50 5.23 12.43 0.19
CA ILE A 50 5.82 12.94 -1.07
C ILE A 50 7.19 13.55 -0.79
N ASN A 51 7.31 14.36 0.26
CA ASN A 51 8.58 15.00 0.64
C ASN A 51 9.63 13.99 1.11
N ASN A 52 9.20 12.88 1.72
CA ASN A 52 10.07 11.76 2.09
C ASN A 52 10.33 10.79 0.94
N GLU A 53 9.88 11.10 -0.28
CA GLU A 53 10.17 10.31 -1.49
C GLU A 53 9.63 8.88 -1.44
N ILE A 54 8.59 8.63 -0.64
CA ILE A 54 7.98 7.30 -0.49
C ILE A 54 6.64 7.16 -1.24
N THR A 55 6.06 8.24 -1.76
CA THR A 55 4.83 8.14 -2.57
C THR A 55 5.12 7.79 -4.03
N TYR A 56 4.39 6.82 -4.56
CA TYR A 56 4.44 6.39 -5.96
C TYR A 56 3.05 6.43 -6.57
N VAL A 57 2.99 6.80 -7.85
CA VAL A 57 1.75 6.84 -8.64
C VAL A 57 1.80 5.87 -9.81
N LEU A 58 0.68 5.21 -10.08
CA LEU A 58 0.46 4.44 -11.30
C LEU A 58 -0.05 5.38 -12.39
N ILE A 59 0.66 5.43 -13.52
CA ILE A 59 0.27 6.17 -14.72
C ILE A 59 -0.33 5.19 -15.74
N ILE A 60 -1.50 5.52 -16.28
CA ILE A 60 -2.13 4.86 -17.41
C ILE A 60 -2.45 5.92 -18.46
N ASP A 61 -1.89 5.79 -19.67
CA ASP A 61 -2.10 6.72 -20.79
C ASP A 61 -1.92 8.20 -20.39
N GLY A 62 -0.90 8.47 -19.57
CA GLY A 62 -0.54 9.80 -19.08
C GLY A 62 -1.36 10.31 -17.89
N GLN A 63 -2.31 9.53 -17.39
CA GLN A 63 -3.17 9.89 -16.25
C GLN A 63 -2.80 9.10 -15.00
N ILE A 64 -2.88 9.73 -13.82
CA ILE A 64 -2.71 9.04 -12.55
C ILE A 64 -3.96 8.20 -12.27
N ALA A 65 -3.78 6.88 -12.28
CA ALA A 65 -4.84 5.91 -12.04
C ALA A 65 -4.82 5.35 -10.60
N GLY A 66 -3.73 5.55 -9.85
CA GLY A 66 -3.61 5.07 -8.49
C GLY A 66 -2.36 5.59 -7.78
N THR A 67 -2.31 5.37 -6.47
CA THR A 67 -1.25 5.82 -5.58
C THR A 67 -0.97 4.77 -4.51
N ALA A 68 0.27 4.72 -4.02
CA ALA A 68 0.68 3.96 -2.85
C ALA A 68 1.89 4.65 -2.19
N ALA A 69 2.13 4.32 -0.93
CA ALA A 69 3.37 4.64 -0.24
C ALA A 69 4.24 3.38 -0.13
N LEU A 70 5.53 3.50 -0.46
CA LEU A 70 6.53 2.45 -0.30
C LEU A 70 7.50 2.85 0.80
N TRP A 71 7.18 2.44 2.02
CA TRP A 71 8.02 2.68 3.20
C TRP A 71 9.31 1.88 3.09
N GLN A 72 10.44 2.50 3.38
CA GLN A 72 11.77 1.89 3.29
C GLN A 72 12.36 1.74 4.69
N GLY A 73 12.55 0.50 5.15
CA GLY A 73 13.06 0.21 6.49
C GLY A 73 11.96 -0.18 7.48
N ILE A 74 12.23 0.05 8.77
CA ILE A 74 11.40 -0.46 9.86
C ILE A 74 10.10 0.33 9.95
N ASP A 75 8.97 -0.36 9.80
CA ASP A 75 7.66 0.09 10.28
C ASP A 75 7.49 -0.35 11.74
N LEU A 76 7.26 0.62 12.63
CA LEU A 76 7.07 0.36 14.06
C LEU A 76 5.88 -0.56 14.34
N ASN A 77 4.84 -0.51 13.51
CA ASN A 77 3.67 -1.39 13.66
C ASN A 77 3.99 -2.85 13.33
N TYR A 78 5.09 -3.12 12.61
CA TYR A 78 5.49 -4.47 12.19
C TYR A 78 6.47 -5.12 13.16
N LEU A 79 6.91 -4.41 14.21
CA LEU A 79 7.81 -4.90 15.24
C LEU A 79 7.16 -5.98 16.13
N LYS A 80 5.83 -5.98 16.22
CA LYS A 80 5.06 -7.00 16.94
C LYS A 80 4.12 -7.70 15.97
N ILE A 81 4.24 -9.02 15.89
CA ILE A 81 3.35 -9.88 15.11
C ILE A 81 2.86 -11.03 15.99
N GLU A 82 1.56 -11.31 15.92
CA GLU A 82 0.86 -12.38 16.64
C GLU A 82 0.36 -13.43 15.63
N ASP A 83 0.11 -14.65 16.11
CA ASP A 83 -0.36 -15.78 15.30
C ASP A 83 0.48 -16.02 14.02
N GLY A 84 1.79 -15.79 14.13
CA GLY A 84 2.73 -15.95 13.03
C GLY A 84 4.06 -15.24 13.28
N SER A 85 4.82 -15.02 12.21
CA SER A 85 6.16 -14.40 12.28
C SER A 85 6.59 -13.89 10.91
N TRP A 86 7.50 -12.92 10.83
CA TRP A 86 8.20 -12.58 9.60
C TRP A 86 9.32 -13.59 9.32
N LEU A 87 9.48 -14.06 8.09
CA LEU A 87 10.48 -15.09 7.75
C LEU A 87 11.92 -14.66 8.09
N ASN A 88 12.24 -13.39 7.83
CA ASN A 88 13.57 -12.81 8.08
C ASN A 88 13.67 -12.09 9.42
N GLY A 89 12.64 -12.15 10.27
CA GLY A 89 12.57 -11.41 11.53
C GLY A 89 12.12 -9.94 11.38
N VAL A 90 11.86 -9.31 12.52
CA VAL A 90 11.28 -7.95 12.61
C VAL A 90 12.27 -6.85 12.22
N GLU A 91 13.57 -7.08 12.40
CA GLU A 91 14.66 -6.14 12.09
C GLU A 91 15.25 -6.31 10.68
N ALA A 92 14.66 -7.18 9.85
CA ALA A 92 15.12 -7.38 8.48
C ALA A 92 15.08 -6.08 7.67
N ARG A 93 15.90 -6.00 6.61
CA ARG A 93 15.81 -4.91 5.64
C ARG A 93 14.68 -5.19 4.65
N TYR A 94 13.55 -4.50 4.81
CA TYR A 94 12.36 -4.64 3.95
C TYR A 94 11.83 -3.29 3.45
N THR A 95 10.94 -3.36 2.46
CA THR A 95 9.99 -2.28 2.16
C THR A 95 8.58 -2.67 2.59
N ALA A 96 7.77 -1.73 3.04
CA ALA A 96 6.36 -1.95 3.32
C ALA A 96 5.47 -1.11 2.39
N ILE A 97 4.47 -1.74 1.78
CA ILE A 97 3.51 -1.05 0.92
C ILE A 97 2.32 -0.62 1.77
N HIS A 98 2.06 0.68 1.83
CA HIS A 98 0.91 1.26 2.51
C HIS A 98 0.07 2.14 1.57
N ARG A 99 -1.11 2.54 2.05
CA ARG A 99 -1.94 3.58 1.41
C ARG A 99 -2.23 3.32 -0.08
N ILE A 100 -2.47 2.06 -0.44
CA ILE A 100 -2.88 1.68 -1.79
C ILE A 100 -4.28 2.22 -2.04
N ALA A 101 -4.40 3.13 -3.01
CA ALA A 101 -5.67 3.63 -3.48
C ALA A 101 -5.69 3.71 -5.01
N LEU A 102 -6.82 3.34 -5.59
CA LEU A 102 -7.04 3.34 -7.03
C LEU A 102 -8.19 4.29 -7.36
N SER A 103 -8.05 5.02 -8.45
CA SER A 103 -9.13 5.88 -8.94
C SER A 103 -10.35 5.05 -9.33
N GLY A 104 -11.53 5.48 -8.88
CA GLY A 104 -12.80 4.85 -9.25
C GLY A 104 -13.10 4.89 -10.75
N ASN A 105 -12.48 5.80 -11.49
CA ASN A 105 -12.65 5.99 -12.93
C ASN A 105 -12.08 4.84 -13.77
N PHE A 106 -11.25 3.97 -13.17
CA PHE A 106 -10.55 2.91 -13.88
C PHE A 106 -10.85 1.51 -13.28
N ARG A 107 -11.98 1.35 -12.58
CA ARG A 107 -12.41 0.06 -12.01
C ARG A 107 -12.43 -1.05 -13.07
N GLY A 108 -12.01 -2.26 -12.69
CA GLY A 108 -12.05 -3.45 -13.54
C GLY A 108 -10.85 -3.63 -14.50
N GLN A 109 -9.79 -2.82 -14.39
CA GLN A 109 -8.62 -2.89 -15.27
C GLN A 109 -7.37 -3.53 -14.63
N HIS A 110 -7.54 -4.34 -13.57
CA HIS A 110 -6.42 -4.98 -12.84
C HIS A 110 -5.32 -3.98 -12.41
N LEU A 111 -5.71 -2.75 -12.04
CA LEU A 111 -4.75 -1.70 -11.72
C LEU A 111 -3.98 -1.96 -10.43
N SER A 112 -4.60 -2.64 -9.47
CA SER A 112 -3.94 -3.03 -8.23
C SER A 112 -2.73 -3.91 -8.52
N GLU A 113 -2.89 -4.90 -9.39
CA GLU A 113 -1.81 -5.79 -9.84
C GLU A 113 -0.71 -5.00 -10.54
N LYS A 114 -1.07 -4.07 -11.44
CA LYS A 114 -0.08 -3.22 -12.13
C LYS A 114 0.70 -2.33 -11.16
N LEU A 115 0.01 -1.71 -10.21
CA LEU A 115 0.63 -0.85 -9.19
C LEU A 115 1.56 -1.68 -8.29
N ILE A 116 1.07 -2.79 -7.73
CA ILE A 116 1.88 -3.66 -6.86
C ILE A 116 3.09 -4.21 -7.61
N SER A 117 2.91 -4.76 -8.81
CA SER A 117 4.02 -5.26 -9.63
C SER A 117 5.08 -4.18 -9.92
N GLY A 118 4.66 -2.95 -10.20
CA GLY A 118 5.56 -1.81 -10.36
C GLY A 118 6.33 -1.50 -9.06
N LEU A 119 5.66 -1.52 -7.91
CA LEU A 119 6.29 -1.31 -6.61
C LEU A 119 7.28 -2.43 -6.25
N LEU A 120 6.97 -3.69 -6.56
CA LEU A 120 7.91 -4.81 -6.38
C LEU A 120 9.19 -4.58 -7.20
N THR A 121 9.06 -4.09 -8.43
CA THR A 121 10.20 -3.73 -9.28
C THR A 121 11.02 -2.58 -8.67
N VAL A 122 10.35 -1.57 -8.12
CA VAL A 122 11.00 -0.46 -7.40
C VAL A 122 11.76 -0.98 -6.17
N SER A 123 11.12 -1.78 -5.30
CA SER A 123 11.77 -2.41 -4.14
C SER A 123 13.02 -3.18 -4.54
N ARG A 124 12.93 -4.00 -5.60
CA ARG A 124 14.07 -4.76 -6.11
C ARG A 124 15.21 -3.85 -6.58
N THR A 125 14.88 -2.80 -7.32
CA THR A 125 15.84 -1.82 -7.85
C THR A 125 16.55 -1.06 -6.72
N LEU A 126 15.86 -0.79 -5.62
CA LEU A 126 16.41 -0.20 -4.40
C LEU A 126 17.24 -1.21 -3.55
N GLY A 127 17.35 -2.46 -4.00
CA GLY A 127 18.12 -3.51 -3.33
C GLY A 127 17.39 -4.19 -2.17
N TYR A 128 16.07 -4.08 -2.11
CA TYR A 128 15.24 -4.79 -1.13
C TYR A 128 14.72 -6.11 -1.72
N HIS A 129 14.77 -7.15 -0.90
CA HIS A 129 14.28 -8.49 -1.24
C HIS A 129 13.09 -8.93 -0.40
N ASP A 130 12.82 -8.23 0.70
CA ASP A 130 11.70 -8.49 1.59
C ASP A 130 10.68 -7.37 1.40
N VAL A 131 9.48 -7.70 0.91
CA VAL A 131 8.38 -6.75 0.75
C VAL A 131 7.23 -7.19 1.64
N ARG A 132 6.70 -6.25 2.42
CA ARG A 132 5.62 -6.49 3.37
C ARG A 132 4.42 -5.61 3.05
N ILE A 133 3.25 -6.08 3.43
CA ILE A 133 1.98 -5.37 3.22
C ILE A 133 0.97 -5.85 4.25
N ASP A 134 0.06 -4.97 4.65
CA ASP A 134 -1.03 -5.30 5.56
C ASP A 134 -2.37 -4.76 5.07
N THR A 135 -3.46 -5.35 5.57
CA THR A 135 -4.80 -4.83 5.30
C THR A 135 -5.81 -5.15 6.40
N HIS A 136 -6.97 -4.49 6.35
CA HIS A 136 -8.07 -4.71 7.29
C HIS A 136 -8.63 -6.14 7.15
N PRO A 137 -8.98 -6.84 8.25
CA PRO A 137 -9.61 -8.16 8.20
C PRO A 137 -10.91 -8.22 7.39
N ASP A 138 -11.64 -7.10 7.31
CA ASP A 138 -12.87 -6.99 6.51
C ASP A 138 -12.63 -6.50 5.07
N ASN A 139 -11.42 -6.06 4.74
CA ASN A 139 -11.06 -5.65 3.37
C ASN A 139 -10.68 -6.87 2.52
N VAL A 140 -11.66 -7.77 2.33
CA VAL A 140 -11.51 -9.03 1.58
C VAL A 140 -11.01 -8.78 0.15
N GLY A 141 -11.41 -7.65 -0.47
CA GLY A 141 -10.93 -7.25 -1.78
C GLY A 141 -9.41 -7.04 -1.81
N MET A 142 -8.87 -6.31 -0.83
CA MET A 142 -7.42 -6.14 -0.72
C MET A 142 -6.70 -7.42 -0.32
N GLN A 143 -7.29 -8.27 0.52
CA GLN A 143 -6.70 -9.59 0.84
C GLN A 143 -6.55 -10.45 -0.41
N HIS A 144 -7.57 -10.47 -1.27
CA HIS A 144 -7.50 -11.17 -2.55
C HIS A 144 -6.41 -10.59 -3.45
N VAL A 145 -6.34 -9.25 -3.59
CA VAL A 145 -5.29 -8.57 -4.36
C VAL A 145 -3.89 -8.91 -3.85
N ILE A 146 -3.68 -8.91 -2.53
CA ILE A 146 -2.39 -9.24 -1.93
C ILE A 146 -2.00 -10.68 -2.27
N ALA A 147 -2.91 -11.63 -2.06
CA ALA A 147 -2.67 -13.04 -2.34
C ALA A 147 -2.40 -13.31 -3.82
N THR A 148 -3.13 -12.68 -4.75
CA THR A 148 -2.92 -12.88 -6.20
C THR A 148 -1.61 -12.27 -6.70
N ASN A 149 -1.02 -11.32 -5.96
CA ASN A 149 0.32 -10.79 -6.22
C ASN A 149 1.44 -11.60 -5.55
N GLY A 150 1.13 -12.80 -5.03
CA GLY A 150 2.12 -13.78 -4.56
C GLY A 150 2.56 -13.61 -3.10
N PHE A 151 1.94 -12.70 -2.34
CA PHE A 151 2.27 -12.51 -0.94
C PHE A 151 1.69 -13.62 -0.07
N ASP A 152 2.50 -14.11 0.87
CA ASP A 152 2.10 -15.09 1.87
C ASP A 152 1.62 -14.43 3.16
N TYR A 153 0.55 -14.95 3.74
CA TYR A 153 0.09 -14.53 5.06
C TYR A 153 1.13 -14.86 6.15
N ARG A 154 1.44 -13.88 6.99
CA ARG A 154 2.48 -14.01 8.04
C ARG A 154 1.96 -13.87 9.46
N GLY A 155 0.73 -13.40 9.67
CA GLY A 155 0.14 -13.26 10.99
C GLY A 155 -0.68 -11.98 11.14
N ILE A 156 -0.82 -11.55 12.39
CA ILE A 156 -1.64 -10.41 12.79
C ILE A 156 -0.73 -9.33 13.38
N ILE A 157 -0.91 -8.10 12.91
CA ILE A 157 -0.32 -6.92 13.53
C ILE A 157 -1.43 -5.99 14.00
N TYR A 158 -1.09 -5.03 14.86
CA TYR A 158 -2.05 -4.03 15.35
C TYR A 158 -1.51 -2.63 15.16
N MET A 159 -2.35 -1.78 14.57
CA MET A 159 -2.12 -0.35 14.41
C MET A 159 -2.72 0.39 15.63
N HIS A 160 -2.34 1.66 15.83
CA HIS A 160 -2.91 2.57 16.84
C HIS A 160 -2.92 1.96 18.25
N ASP A 161 -1.73 1.67 18.77
CA ASP A 161 -1.50 1.15 20.13
C ASP A 161 -2.27 -0.15 20.45
N GLY A 162 -2.43 -1.02 19.46
CA GLY A 162 -3.03 -2.34 19.67
C GLY A 162 -4.51 -2.46 19.35
N SER A 163 -5.18 -1.36 18.97
CA SER A 163 -6.64 -1.34 18.80
C SER A 163 -7.11 -1.76 17.40
N ALA A 164 -6.28 -1.57 16.38
CA ALA A 164 -6.69 -1.78 14.98
C ALA A 164 -5.98 -2.98 14.36
N LYS A 165 -6.64 -4.14 14.41
CA LYS A 165 -6.16 -5.41 13.84
C LYS A 165 -5.92 -5.33 12.33
N ARG A 166 -4.81 -5.89 11.85
CA ARG A 166 -4.50 -6.06 10.42
C ARG A 166 -3.96 -7.45 10.14
N PHE A 167 -4.28 -7.97 8.97
CA PHE A 167 -3.64 -9.16 8.43
C PHE A 167 -2.38 -8.75 7.68
N ALA A 168 -1.25 -9.32 8.09
CA ALA A 168 0.07 -9.01 7.59
C ALA A 168 0.56 -10.08 6.62
N TYR A 169 1.21 -9.65 5.55
CA TYR A 169 1.67 -10.51 4.47
C TYR A 169 3.08 -10.12 4.03
N GLN A 170 3.79 -11.09 3.45
CA GLN A 170 5.18 -10.95 3.04
C GLN A 170 5.42 -11.62 1.69
N LEU A 171 6.27 -11.01 0.88
CA LEU A 171 6.81 -11.58 -0.36
C LEU A 171 8.32 -11.43 -0.35
N LEU A 172 9.02 -12.52 -0.66
CA LEU A 172 10.46 -12.52 -0.90
C LEU A 172 10.74 -12.48 -2.40
N LEU A 173 11.51 -11.49 -2.84
CA LEU A 173 11.91 -11.30 -4.22
C LEU A 173 13.25 -12.00 -4.49
N GLU A 174 13.34 -12.68 -5.63
CA GLU A 174 14.57 -13.32 -6.14
C GLU A 174 15.62 -12.29 -6.61
#